data_AF-A0A661JMG7-F1
#
_entry.id   AF-A0A661JMG7-F1
#
_cell.length_a   1.000
_cell.length_b   1.000
_cell.length_c   1.000
_cell.angle_alpha   90.00
_cell.angle_beta   90.00
_cell.angle_gamma   90.00
#
_symmetry.space_group_name_H-M   'P 1'
#
loop_
_entity.id
_entity.type
_entity.pdbx_description
1 polymer ?
#
loop_
_entity_poly.entity_id
_entity_poly.type
_entity_poly.pdbx_seq_one_letter_code
_entity_poly.pdbx_strand_id
1 'polypeptide(L)' 'GKVGKGGVVRDPELHREVIEEIWGFCLQRGLSPQGVVESPLLGPKGNREFFIYVLVPQDG' A
#
# COMPACT_ATOMS: atom_id res chain seq x y z
N GLY A 1 7.36 -10.39 -15.77
CA GLY A 1 6.72 -9.95 -14.52
C GLY A 1 6.30 -8.50 -14.66
N LYS A 2 5.26 -8.04 -13.97
CA LYS A 2 4.70 -6.68 -14.07
C LYS A 2 5.65 -5.56 -13.56
N VAL A 3 6.89 -5.89 -13.19
CA VAL A 3 7.86 -4.96 -12.59
C VAL A 3 8.92 -4.57 -13.61
N GLY A 4 9.23 -3.29 -13.70
CA GLY A 4 10.21 -2.74 -14.65
C GLY A 4 11.65 -3.14 -14.32
N LYS A 5 12.59 -2.72 -15.20
CA LYS A 5 14.03 -2.93 -14.99
C LYS A 5 14.46 -2.42 -13.61
N GLY A 6 15.25 -3.22 -12.90
CA GLY A 6 15.76 -2.89 -11.56
C GLY A 6 14.80 -3.18 -10.41
N GLY A 7 13.62 -3.76 -10.66
CA GLY A 7 12.63 -4.04 -9.62
C GLY A 7 11.80 -2.81 -9.22
N VAL A 8 11.71 -1.82 -10.11
CA VAL A 8 10.98 -0.57 -9.88
C VAL A 8 9.60 -0.63 -10.51
N VAL A 9 8.58 -0.32 -9.71
CA VAL A 9 7.20 -0.18 -10.14
C VAL A 9 6.92 1.29 -10.46
N ARG A 10 6.62 1.56 -11.73
CA ARG A 10 6.26 2.91 -12.23
C ARG A 10 4.80 3.04 -12.61
N ASP A 11 4.11 1.92 -12.78
CA ASP A 11 2.72 1.88 -13.22
C ASP A 11 1.80 2.27 -12.05
N PRO A 12 1.06 3.40 -12.14
CA PRO A 12 0.15 3.83 -11.08
C PRO A 12 -1.00 2.84 -10.87
N GLU A 13 -1.42 2.11 -11.90
CA GLU A 13 -2.46 1.07 -11.73
C GLU A 13 -1.94 -0.09 -10.89
N LEU A 14 -0.67 -0.47 -11.07
CA LEU A 14 -0.06 -1.50 -10.24
C LEU A 14 0.12 -1.04 -8.79
N HIS A 15 0.38 0.26 -8.56
CA HIS A 15 0.36 0.82 -7.20
C HIS A 15 -1.04 0.71 -6.58
N ARG A 16 -2.07 1.11 -7.32
CA ARG A 16 -3.47 1.02 -6.87
C ARG A 16 -3.90 -0.41 -6.57
N GLU A 17 -3.58 -1.36 -7.46
CA GLU A 17 -3.86 -2.80 -7.27
C GLU A 17 -3.31 -3.30 -5.92
N VAL A 18 -2.03 -2.98 -5.61
CA VAL A 18 -1.39 -3.40 -4.35
C VAL A 18 -2.01 -2.72 -3.14
N ILE A 19 -2.34 -1.43 -3.25
CA ILE A 19 -3.01 -0.69 -2.17
C ILE A 19 -4.37 -1.31 -1.85
N GLU A 20 -5.17 -1.61 -2.87
CA GLU A 20 -6.49 -2.24 -2.72
C GLU A 20 -6.40 -3.65 -2.13
N GLU A 21 -5.39 -4.43 -2.52
CA GLU A 21 -5.13 -5.76 -1.96
C GLU A 21 -4.84 -5.68 -0.46
N ILE A 22 -3.93 -4.79 -0.05
CA ILE A 22 -3.58 -4.61 1.37
C ILE A 22 -4.76 -4.04 2.16
N TRP A 23 -5.51 -3.10 1.58
CA TRP A 23 -6.72 -2.55 2.19
C TRP A 23 -7.76 -3.65 2.45
N GLY A 24 -8.03 -4.49 1.45
CA GLY A 24 -8.92 -5.64 1.58
C GLY A 24 -8.43 -6.64 2.63
N PHE A 25 -7.13 -6.90 2.68
CA PHE A 25 -6.52 -7.74 3.71
C PHE A 25 -6.76 -7.17 5.12
N CYS A 26 -6.61 -5.86 5.34
CA CYS A 26 -6.92 -5.23 6.63
C CYS A 26 -8.36 -5.49 7.05
N LEU A 27 -9.33 -5.27 6.15
CA LEU A 27 -10.74 -5.52 6.42
C LEU A 27 -11.01 -6.99 6.78
N GLN A 28 -10.41 -7.94 6.05
CA GLN A 28 -10.55 -9.38 6.32
C GLN A 28 -9.99 -9.80 7.68
N ARG A 29 -9.03 -9.04 8.22
CA ARG A 29 -8.43 -9.26 9.55
C ARG A 29 -9.18 -8.56 10.67
N GLY A 30 -10.33 -7.95 10.39
CA GLY A 30 -11.09 -7.17 11.37
C GLY A 30 -10.42 -5.85 11.72
N LEU A 31 -9.48 -5.36 10.91
CA LEU A 31 -8.90 -4.05 11.07
C LEU A 31 -9.73 -3.01 10.30
N SER A 32 -9.62 -1.75 10.72
CA SER A 32 -10.33 -0.64 10.08
C SER A 32 -9.33 0.31 9.41
N PRO A 33 -8.98 0.09 8.12
CA PRO A 33 -8.13 1.02 7.37
C PRO A 33 -8.84 2.37 7.18
N GLN A 34 -8.11 3.46 7.40
CA GLN A 34 -8.64 4.83 7.45
C GLN A 34 -8.17 5.70 6.29
N GLY A 35 -6.98 5.42 5.74
CA GLY A 35 -6.44 6.23 4.67
C GLY A 35 -5.07 5.73 4.21
N VAL A 36 -4.68 6.20 3.02
CA VAL A 36 -3.40 5.90 2.39
C VAL A 36 -2.75 7.20 1.97
N VAL A 37 -1.44 7.30 2.16
CA VAL A 37 -0.65 8.45 1.71
C VAL A 37 0.64 7.98 1.05
N GLU A 38 1.03 8.65 -0.02
CA GLU A 38 2.34 8.44 -0.65
C GLU A 38 3.43 9.03 0.24
N SER A 39 4.54 8.29 0.40
CA SER A 39 5.75 8.82 1.01
C SER A 39 6.29 10.00 0.20
N PRO A 40 6.74 11.09 0.85
CA PRO A 40 7.42 12.18 0.13
C PRO A 40 8.80 11.75 -0.40
N LEU A 41 9.30 10.60 0.04
CA LEU A 41 10.58 10.03 -0.38
C LEU A 41 10.35 8.78 -1.24
N LEU A 42 11.23 8.61 -2.24
CA LEU A 42 11.34 7.34 -2.94
C LEU A 42 12.20 6.36 -2.13
N GLY A 43 11.86 5.07 -2.21
CA GLY A 43 12.70 4.02 -1.66
C GLY A 43 14.07 3.93 -2.37
N PRO A 44 15.04 3.16 -1.84
CA PRO A 44 16.44 3.16 -2.31
C PRO A 44 16.63 2.87 -3.81
N LYS A 45 15.71 2.12 -4.43
CA LYS A 45 15.73 1.79 -5.86
C LYS A 45 14.83 2.70 -6.71
N GLY A 46 14.18 3.70 -6.11
CA GLY A 46 13.26 4.61 -6.78
C GLY A 46 11.80 4.12 -6.81
N ASN A 47 11.42 3.17 -5.96
CA ASN A 47 10.02 2.78 -5.81
C ASN A 47 9.26 3.87 -5.04
N ARG A 48 8.02 4.14 -5.47
CA ARG A 48 7.06 4.85 -4.63
C ARG A 48 6.69 3.95 -3.45
N GLU A 49 6.63 4.54 -2.27
CA GLU A 49 6.24 3.86 -1.04
C GLU A 49 4.98 4.51 -0.51
N PHE A 50 4.11 3.72 0.11
CA PHE A 50 2.81 4.16 0.60
C PHE A 50 2.64 3.74 2.05
N PHE A 51 2.07 4.62 2.86
CA PHE A 51 1.67 4.33 4.23
C PHE A 51 0.17 4.12 4.28
N ILE A 52 -0.29 3.11 5.01
CA ILE A 52 -1.71 2.85 5.29
C ILE A 52 -1.94 3.07 6.78
N TYR A 53 -2.84 3.99 7.13
CA TYR A 53 -3.28 4.18 8.50
C TYR A 53 -4.41 3.21 8.81
N VAL A 54 -4.26 2.41 9.87
CA VAL A 54 -5.19 1.36 10.25
C VAL A 54 -5.49 1.46 11.74
N LEU A 55 -6.77 1.41 12.09
CA LEU A 55 -7.23 1.25 13.46
C LEU A 55 -7.42 -0.23 13.78
N VAL A 56 -7.00 -0.62 14.98
CA VAL A 56 -7.41 -1.89 15.60
C VAL A 56 -8.70 -1.59 16.35
N PRO A 57 -9.85 -2.16 15.95
CA PRO A 57 -11.06 -2.02 16.74
C PRO A 57 -10.79 -2.55 18.15
N GLN A 58 -11.15 -1.77 19.17
CA GLN A 58 -11.21 -2.32 20.51
C GLN A 58 -12.54 -3.07 20.62
N ASP A 59 -12.47 -4.35 20.96
CA ASP A 59 -13.66 -5.09 21.36
C ASP A 59 -14.26 -4.36 22.57
N GLY A 60 -15.55 -4.01 22.46
CA GLY A 60 -16.36 -3.52 23.57
C GLY A 60 -16.85 -4.64 24.46
#